data_AF-A0AA95GZ65-F1
#
_entry.id   AF-A0AA95GZ65-F1
#
_cell.length_a   1.000
_cell.length_b   1.000
_cell.length_c   1.000
_cell.angle_alpha   90.00
_cell.angle_beta   90.00
_cell.angle_gamma   90.00
#
_symmetry.space_group_name_H-M   'P 1'
#
loop_
_entity.id
_entity.type
_entity.pdbx_description
1 polymer ?
#
loop_
_entity_poly.entity_id
_entity_poly.type
_entity_poly.pdbx_seq_one_letter_code
_entity_poly.pdbx_strand_id
1 'polypeptide(L)'
;MKLKKIFIMSIILTASSTLWAHGYIKSPASRAYKCAQGINKDCGDIKYEPQSVEQRSGFPDKNFPIDGKLASGGIQRFAKLDEAGENRWHKTQMHVGDNNFSWYLTARHSTANWRYYITKNGWNPNVPLTRAAFDLKPFCTQYDGGAIPKADVSIICEVPVDRIGYHIIYGVWQIADTSNSFYQVVDVIFPDNDKKQPTEPDIKEPTETVTNQPGELVVTDTTVTGTKPATGSVVTQPTETATNQPGEPVVSDTTVTGTKPATGSVVTQPTETASNQVNQL
;
A
#
# COMPACT_ATOMS: atom_id res chain seq x y z
N MET A 1 7.24 22.83 75.16
CA MET A 1 7.41 21.71 74.20
C MET A 1 6.02 21.25 73.77
N LYS A 2 5.86 20.90 72.48
CA LYS A 2 4.77 20.11 71.85
C LYS A 2 3.45 20.86 71.55
N LEU A 3 2.80 20.70 70.39
CA LEU A 3 3.17 20.25 69.04
C LEU A 3 2.00 20.72 68.15
N LYS A 4 2.24 21.48 67.07
CA LYS A 4 1.17 21.89 66.13
C LYS A 4 0.78 20.69 65.26
N LYS A 5 -0.51 20.33 65.25
CA LYS A 5 -1.05 19.28 64.37
C LYS A 5 -1.18 19.86 62.96
N ILE A 6 -0.33 19.38 62.05
CA ILE A 6 -0.42 19.62 60.61
C ILE A 6 -1.33 18.53 60.04
N PHE A 7 -2.46 18.92 59.45
CA PHE A 7 -3.29 18.02 58.66
C PHE A 7 -2.74 18.01 57.23
N ILE A 8 -2.27 16.85 56.79
CA ILE A 8 -1.69 16.62 55.46
C ILE A 8 -2.84 16.53 54.46
N MET A 9 -2.88 17.45 53.50
CA MET A 9 -3.78 17.38 52.35
C MET A 9 -3.16 16.48 51.28
N SER A 10 -3.64 15.26 51.17
CA SER A 10 -3.25 14.31 50.10
C SER A 10 -3.82 14.77 48.76
N ILE A 11 -2.97 15.35 47.92
CA ILE A 11 -3.25 15.61 46.51
C ILE A 11 -3.18 14.26 45.78
N ILE A 12 -4.32 13.71 45.41
CA ILE A 12 -4.41 12.55 44.50
C ILE A 12 -4.10 13.06 43.09
N LEU A 13 -2.88 12.81 42.62
CA LEU A 13 -2.46 13.11 41.25
C LEU A 13 -3.02 12.01 40.33
N THR A 14 -4.23 12.21 39.78
CA THR A 14 -4.76 11.33 38.74
C THR A 14 -3.98 11.58 37.44
N ALA A 15 -2.95 10.77 37.20
CA ALA A 15 -2.31 10.69 35.89
C ALA A 15 -3.33 10.16 34.88
N SER A 16 -3.90 11.06 34.08
CA SER A 16 -4.72 10.68 32.94
C SER A 16 -3.77 10.21 31.85
N SER A 17 -3.48 8.92 31.76
CA SER A 17 -2.81 8.37 30.59
C SER A 17 -3.76 8.57 29.41
N THR A 18 -3.46 9.54 28.56
CA THR A 18 -4.05 9.59 27.22
C THR A 18 -3.63 8.31 26.53
N LEU A 19 -4.54 7.33 26.54
CA LEU A 19 -4.39 6.07 25.85
C LEU A 19 -4.51 6.42 24.36
N TRP A 20 -3.34 6.51 23.72
CA TRP A 20 -3.15 6.95 22.36
C TRP A 20 -3.53 5.83 21.40
N ALA A 21 -4.68 5.91 20.75
CA ALA A 21 -5.05 5.00 19.67
C ALA A 21 -4.21 5.26 18.44
N HIS A 22 -3.78 4.19 17.76
CA HIS A 22 -2.86 4.31 16.64
C HIS A 22 -2.95 3.07 15.75
N GLY A 23 -3.34 3.26 14.49
CA GLY A 23 -3.40 2.19 13.50
C GLY A 23 -3.57 2.70 12.06
N TYR A 24 -3.25 1.84 11.09
CA TYR A 24 -3.35 2.14 9.67
C TYR A 24 -3.83 0.91 8.87
N ILE A 25 -4.36 1.13 7.67
CA ILE A 25 -4.71 0.05 6.75
C ILE A 25 -3.42 -0.46 6.08
N LYS A 26 -3.05 -1.69 6.40
CA LYS A 26 -1.88 -2.40 5.86
C LYS A 26 -2.17 -2.96 4.47
N SER A 27 -3.38 -3.46 4.24
CA SER A 27 -3.79 -4.04 2.95
C SER A 27 -5.28 -3.77 2.67
N PRO A 28 -5.66 -3.29 1.47
CA PRO A 28 -4.79 -2.60 0.51
C PRO A 28 -4.06 -1.42 1.18
N ALA A 29 -2.76 -1.27 0.91
CA ALA A 29 -1.91 -0.31 1.65
C ALA A 29 -2.44 1.13 1.53
N SER A 30 -2.69 1.77 2.68
CA SER A 30 -3.19 3.15 2.72
C SER A 30 -2.18 4.14 2.15
N ARG A 31 -2.66 5.34 1.79
CA ARG A 31 -1.83 6.46 1.33
C ARG A 31 -0.73 6.79 2.34
N ALA A 32 -1.10 6.88 3.61
CA ALA A 32 -0.18 7.13 4.72
C ALA A 32 0.84 5.98 4.87
N TYR A 33 0.39 4.72 4.77
CA TYR A 33 1.28 3.58 4.87
C TYR A 33 2.24 3.48 3.68
N LYS A 34 1.77 3.75 2.45
CA LYS A 34 2.62 3.87 1.26
C LYS A 34 3.65 5.00 1.37
N CYS A 35 3.36 6.06 2.13
CA CYS A 35 4.36 7.07 2.47
C CYS A 35 5.46 6.50 3.38
N ALA A 36 5.08 5.72 4.39
CA ALA A 36 6.03 5.05 5.28
C ALA A 36 6.89 3.99 4.56
N GLN A 37 6.31 3.32 3.56
CA GLN A 37 7.03 2.40 2.67
C GLN A 37 7.93 3.10 1.64
N GLY A 38 7.88 4.43 1.55
CA GLY A 38 8.61 5.20 0.54
C GLY A 38 8.08 5.04 -0.88
N ILE A 39 6.91 4.42 -1.09
CA ILE A 39 6.25 4.29 -2.39
C ILE A 39 5.69 5.65 -2.81
N ASN A 40 4.93 6.29 -1.91
CA ASN A 40 4.51 7.67 -2.10
C ASN A 40 5.65 8.62 -1.68
N LYS A 41 5.89 9.65 -2.49
CA LYS A 41 6.91 10.67 -2.22
C LYS A 41 6.28 11.96 -1.69
N ASP A 42 7.13 12.81 -1.11
CA ASP A 42 6.78 14.15 -0.61
C ASP A 42 5.62 14.18 0.39
N CYS A 43 5.60 13.21 1.31
CA CYS A 43 4.49 13.03 2.25
C CYS A 43 4.58 13.86 3.54
N GLY A 44 5.68 14.58 3.79
CA GLY A 44 5.91 15.22 5.09
C GLY A 44 6.08 14.20 6.22
N ASP A 45 5.62 14.55 7.43
CA ASP A 45 5.93 13.80 8.65
C ASP A 45 5.18 12.47 8.78
N ILE A 46 4.05 12.30 8.08
CA ILE A 46 3.24 11.08 8.16
C ILE A 46 4.01 9.81 7.80
N LYS A 47 5.06 9.93 6.97
CA LYS A 47 5.91 8.78 6.60
C LYS A 47 6.57 8.10 7.81
N TYR A 48 6.70 8.79 8.94
CA TYR A 48 7.26 8.23 10.16
C TYR A 48 6.19 7.62 11.09
N GLU A 49 4.92 7.95 10.86
CA GLU A 49 3.84 7.60 11.78
C GLU A 49 2.49 7.43 11.04
N PRO A 50 2.38 6.49 10.08
CA PRO A 50 1.15 6.26 9.32
C PRO A 50 -0.07 5.93 10.19
N GLN A 51 0.18 5.47 11.42
CA GLN A 51 -0.80 5.12 12.43
C GLN A 51 -1.53 6.32 13.08
N SER A 52 -1.08 7.55 12.86
CA SER A 52 -1.44 8.71 13.72
C SER A 52 -2.45 9.68 13.10
N VAL A 53 -3.17 9.31 12.03
CA VAL A 53 -4.20 10.18 11.41
C VAL A 53 -5.48 10.19 12.26
N GLU A 54 -5.37 10.78 13.44
CA GLU A 54 -6.43 10.88 14.45
C GLU A 54 -7.17 12.22 14.35
N GLN A 55 -8.50 12.17 14.39
CA GLN A 55 -9.32 13.37 14.50
C GLN A 55 -10.62 13.05 15.24
N ARG A 56 -11.32 14.07 15.75
CA ARG A 56 -12.67 13.94 16.29
C ARG A 56 -13.56 13.13 15.34
N SER A 57 -14.33 12.21 15.91
CA SER A 57 -15.30 11.40 15.20
C SER A 57 -16.38 12.28 14.58
N GLY A 58 -16.58 12.15 13.27
CA GLY A 58 -17.58 12.98 12.60
C GLY A 58 -17.96 12.58 11.20
N PHE A 59 -17.09 11.89 10.45
CA PHE A 59 -17.44 11.54 9.08
C PHE A 59 -18.59 10.49 9.04
N PRO A 60 -19.60 10.65 8.18
CA PRO A 60 -19.82 11.77 7.26
C PRO A 60 -20.66 12.92 7.85
N ASP A 61 -21.45 12.66 8.89
CA ASP A 61 -22.57 13.52 9.32
C ASP A 61 -22.17 14.82 10.04
N LYS A 62 -20.94 14.89 10.56
CA LYS A 62 -20.37 16.06 11.22
C LYS A 62 -19.18 16.58 10.43
N ASN A 63 -18.78 17.81 10.69
CA ASN A 63 -17.70 18.49 9.97
C ASN A 63 -16.26 18.07 10.38
N PHE A 64 -16.06 16.84 10.85
CA PHE A 64 -14.75 16.33 11.27
C PHE A 64 -14.39 15.02 10.54
N PRO A 65 -13.22 14.94 9.87
CA PRO A 65 -12.39 16.07 9.48
C PRO A 65 -13.15 17.02 8.52
N ILE A 66 -12.72 18.27 8.43
CA ILE A 66 -13.36 19.23 7.51
C ILE A 66 -13.06 18.84 6.06
N ASP A 67 -13.97 19.20 5.14
CA ASP A 67 -13.75 19.03 3.70
C ASP A 67 -12.44 19.69 3.25
N GLY A 68 -11.75 19.03 2.32
CA GLY A 68 -10.40 19.38 1.88
C GLY A 68 -9.28 18.94 2.84
N LYS A 69 -9.64 18.36 4.01
CA LYS A 69 -8.71 17.86 5.04
C LYS A 69 -9.00 16.42 5.47
N LEU A 70 -9.73 15.68 4.65
CA LEU A 70 -10.14 14.31 4.96
C LEU A 70 -8.95 13.35 5.06
N ALA A 71 -7.94 13.52 4.22
CA ALA A 71 -6.79 12.63 4.15
C ALA A 71 -5.78 12.88 5.28
N SER A 72 -5.58 14.13 5.68
CA SER A 72 -4.71 14.50 6.81
C SER A 72 -5.38 14.42 8.19
N GLY A 73 -6.70 14.23 8.23
CA GLY A 73 -7.47 14.41 9.46
C GLY A 73 -7.52 15.87 9.93
N GLY A 74 -7.10 16.84 9.11
CA GLY A 74 -6.92 18.24 9.52
C GLY A 74 -5.64 18.49 10.32
N ILE A 75 -4.75 17.51 10.43
CA ILE A 75 -3.50 17.67 11.18
C ILE A 75 -2.46 18.38 10.30
N GLN A 76 -2.00 19.56 10.73
CA GLN A 76 -1.16 20.43 9.89
C GLN A 76 0.14 19.78 9.43
N ARG A 77 0.85 19.04 10.29
CA ARG A 77 2.08 18.32 9.90
C ARG A 77 1.85 17.19 8.89
N PHE A 78 0.59 16.79 8.67
CA PHE A 78 0.17 15.78 7.69
C PHE A 78 -0.51 16.39 6.46
N ALA A 79 -0.53 17.72 6.32
CA ALA A 79 -1.27 18.42 5.27
C ALA A 79 -0.89 17.97 3.83
N LYS A 80 0.30 17.39 3.64
CA LYS A 80 0.73 16.79 2.37
C LYS A 80 -0.18 15.67 1.89
N LEU A 81 -0.86 14.94 2.79
CA LEU A 81 -1.83 13.90 2.41
C LEU A 81 -3.05 14.45 1.67
N ASP A 82 -3.37 15.75 1.84
CA ASP A 82 -4.52 16.40 1.21
C ASP A 82 -4.23 16.87 -0.23
N GLU A 83 -3.01 16.72 -0.73
CA GLU A 83 -2.67 17.04 -2.11
C GLU A 83 -3.49 16.19 -3.08
N ALA A 84 -4.11 16.85 -4.06
CA ALA A 84 -4.91 16.21 -5.09
C ALA A 84 -4.09 16.00 -6.37
N GLY A 85 -4.57 15.13 -7.24
CA GLY A 85 -3.99 14.89 -8.56
C GLY A 85 -4.16 13.44 -8.99
N GLU A 86 -4.58 13.24 -10.23
CA GLU A 86 -4.70 11.93 -10.85
C GLU A 86 -3.41 11.11 -10.67
N ASN A 87 -2.24 11.75 -10.82
CA ASN A 87 -0.94 11.09 -10.75
C ASN A 87 -0.18 11.32 -9.44
N ARG A 88 -0.82 11.93 -8.43
CA ARG A 88 -0.14 12.32 -7.18
C ARG A 88 0.20 11.13 -6.28
N TRP A 89 -0.66 10.11 -6.29
CA TRP A 89 -0.59 8.98 -5.36
C TRP A 89 -0.55 7.65 -6.10
N HIS A 90 0.24 6.72 -5.57
CA HIS A 90 0.34 5.37 -6.10
C HIS A 90 -0.94 4.59 -5.82
N LYS A 91 -1.56 4.02 -6.86
CA LYS A 91 -2.84 3.31 -6.78
C LYS A 91 -2.60 1.82 -6.66
N THR A 92 -3.32 1.16 -5.75
CA THR A 92 -3.35 -0.31 -5.68
C THR A 92 -4.42 -0.83 -6.63
N GLN A 93 -4.06 -1.74 -7.53
CA GLN A 93 -5.06 -2.43 -8.35
C GLN A 93 -5.95 -3.30 -7.45
N MET A 94 -7.26 -3.17 -7.60
CA MET A 94 -8.26 -3.96 -6.88
C MET A 94 -9.32 -4.49 -7.84
N HIS A 95 -10.01 -5.53 -7.41
CA HIS A 95 -11.23 -6.00 -8.07
C HIS A 95 -12.44 -5.49 -7.28
N VAL A 96 -13.58 -5.36 -7.96
CA VAL A 96 -14.86 -5.11 -7.27
C VAL A 96 -15.36 -6.38 -6.59
N GLY A 97 -16.34 -6.28 -5.70
CA GLY A 97 -16.81 -7.39 -4.87
C GLY A 97 -15.94 -7.63 -3.64
N ASP A 98 -15.84 -8.87 -3.20
CA ASP A 98 -15.22 -9.22 -1.91
C ASP A 98 -13.73 -8.90 -1.84
N ASN A 99 -13.37 -7.95 -0.98
CA ASN A 99 -11.98 -7.61 -0.68
C ASN A 99 -11.73 -7.65 0.82
N ASN A 100 -10.52 -8.06 1.19
CA ASN A 100 -10.08 -8.01 2.57
C ASN A 100 -9.36 -6.68 2.88
N PHE A 101 -9.86 -5.98 3.89
CA PHE A 101 -9.24 -4.79 4.46
C PHE A 101 -8.58 -5.16 5.78
N SER A 102 -7.25 -5.09 5.80
CA SER A 102 -6.45 -5.44 6.96
C SER A 102 -5.84 -4.19 7.61
N TRP A 103 -6.13 -4.00 8.89
CA TRP A 103 -5.52 -2.95 9.72
C TRP A 103 -4.42 -3.53 10.58
N TYR A 104 -3.39 -2.73 10.80
CA TYR A 104 -2.39 -2.96 11.84
C TYR A 104 -2.49 -1.89 12.92
N LEU A 105 -2.70 -2.31 14.16
CA LEU A 105 -2.88 -1.44 15.32
C LEU A 105 -1.64 -1.46 16.19
N THR A 106 -0.87 -0.37 16.15
CA THR A 106 0.29 -0.17 17.03
C THR A 106 -0.12 0.07 18.48
N ALA A 107 -1.35 0.56 18.70
CA ALA A 107 -1.98 0.65 20.00
C ALA A 107 -3.45 0.25 19.86
N ARG A 108 -3.89 -0.73 20.65
CA ARG A 108 -5.22 -1.34 20.58
C ARG A 108 -6.17 -0.62 21.54
N HIS A 109 -7.38 -0.28 21.09
CA HIS A 109 -8.36 0.48 21.87
C HIS A 109 -9.75 -0.11 21.77
N SER A 110 -10.59 0.20 22.76
CA SER A 110 -12.00 -0.15 22.72
C SER A 110 -12.61 0.43 21.45
N THR A 111 -13.15 -0.43 20.59
CA THR A 111 -13.56 -0.05 19.24
C THR A 111 -15.07 -0.04 19.12
N ALA A 112 -15.63 1.06 18.62
CA ALA A 112 -17.06 1.17 18.35
C ALA A 112 -17.40 0.48 17.04
N ASN A 113 -16.74 0.90 15.95
CA ASN A 113 -16.97 0.38 14.62
C ASN A 113 -15.81 0.68 13.66
N TRP A 114 -15.85 -0.03 12.53
CA TRP A 114 -15.05 0.18 11.34
C TRP A 114 -16.02 0.51 10.19
N ARG A 115 -15.75 1.56 9.41
CA ARG A 115 -16.60 1.97 8.29
C ARG A 115 -15.75 2.26 7.06
N TYR A 116 -16.24 1.84 5.90
CA TYR A 116 -15.58 2.10 4.63
C TYR A 116 -16.51 2.81 3.66
N TYR A 117 -16.02 3.90 3.09
CA TYR A 117 -16.70 4.71 2.08
C TYR A 117 -15.87 4.68 0.80
N ILE A 118 -16.53 4.91 -0.33
CA ILE A 118 -15.85 4.98 -1.62
C ILE A 118 -16.31 6.21 -2.39
N THR A 119 -15.42 6.79 -3.17
CA THR A 119 -15.75 7.88 -4.09
C THR A 119 -16.78 7.45 -5.13
N LYS A 120 -17.66 8.37 -5.53
CA LYS A 120 -18.65 8.18 -6.61
C LYS A 120 -17.96 7.97 -7.96
N ASN A 121 -18.66 7.35 -8.91
CA ASN A 121 -18.27 7.41 -10.32
C ASN A 121 -18.22 8.87 -10.79
N GLY A 122 -17.18 9.22 -11.55
CA GLY A 122 -16.98 10.59 -12.04
C GLY A 122 -16.53 11.61 -10.97
N TRP A 123 -16.09 11.17 -9.78
CA TRP A 123 -15.42 12.07 -8.84
C TRP A 123 -14.20 12.72 -9.49
N ASN A 124 -13.86 13.95 -9.09
CA ASN A 124 -12.71 14.68 -9.64
C ASN A 124 -11.45 14.44 -8.79
N PRO A 125 -10.44 13.72 -9.30
CA PRO A 125 -9.21 13.41 -8.56
C PRO A 125 -8.23 14.57 -8.47
N ASN A 126 -8.46 15.65 -9.22
CA ASN A 126 -7.60 16.83 -9.26
C ASN A 126 -8.02 17.93 -8.28
N VAL A 127 -9.00 17.67 -7.41
CA VAL A 127 -9.40 18.58 -6.31
C VAL A 127 -9.30 17.88 -4.95
N PRO A 128 -9.08 18.63 -3.85
CA PRO A 128 -9.02 18.06 -2.52
C PRO A 128 -10.27 17.26 -2.16
N LEU A 129 -10.09 16.19 -1.38
CA LEU A 129 -11.18 15.30 -0.98
C LEU A 129 -12.21 16.02 -0.10
N THR A 130 -13.47 15.93 -0.48
CA THR A 130 -14.62 16.46 0.27
C THR A 130 -15.68 15.38 0.37
N ARG A 131 -16.63 15.53 1.30
CA ARG A 131 -17.81 14.64 1.40
C ARG A 131 -18.57 14.51 0.07
N ALA A 132 -18.61 15.57 -0.74
CA ALA A 132 -19.30 15.53 -2.03
C ALA A 132 -18.74 14.47 -3.00
N ALA A 133 -17.46 14.13 -2.87
CA ALA A 133 -16.79 13.12 -3.68
C ALA A 133 -17.21 11.67 -3.32
N PHE A 134 -17.78 11.43 -2.15
CA PHE A 134 -18.06 10.09 -1.61
C PHE A 134 -19.54 9.72 -1.66
N ASP A 135 -19.80 8.42 -1.79
CA ASP A 135 -21.04 7.84 -1.30
C ASP A 135 -21.01 7.85 0.22
N LEU A 136 -21.91 8.64 0.82
CA LEU A 136 -21.92 8.87 2.27
C LEU A 136 -22.58 7.73 3.06
N LYS A 137 -23.20 6.76 2.38
CA LYS A 137 -23.54 5.48 3.00
C LYS A 137 -22.29 4.59 2.90
N PRO A 138 -21.75 4.08 4.01
CA PRO A 138 -20.60 3.18 3.93
C PRO A 138 -21.03 1.90 3.19
N PHE A 139 -20.19 1.42 2.28
CA PHE A 139 -20.43 0.14 1.59
C PHE A 139 -20.18 -1.05 2.51
N CYS A 140 -19.41 -0.84 3.58
CA CYS A 140 -19.10 -1.86 4.57
C CYS A 140 -19.01 -1.26 5.97
N THR A 141 -19.57 -1.94 6.97
CA THR A 141 -19.48 -1.56 8.38
C THR A 141 -19.36 -2.81 9.25
N GLN A 142 -18.38 -2.81 10.15
CA GLN A 142 -18.24 -3.80 11.21
C GLN A 142 -18.42 -3.11 12.56
N TYR A 143 -19.26 -3.66 13.43
CA TYR A 143 -19.48 -3.15 14.79
C TYR A 143 -18.78 -4.06 15.79
N ASP A 144 -17.90 -3.48 16.61
CA ASP A 144 -17.18 -4.19 17.66
C ASP A 144 -17.79 -3.94 19.05
N GLY A 145 -18.72 -2.97 19.18
CA GLY A 145 -19.52 -2.77 20.38
C GLY A 145 -18.72 -2.44 21.66
N GLY A 146 -17.50 -1.89 21.50
CA GLY A 146 -16.58 -1.61 22.60
C GLY A 146 -15.55 -2.71 22.87
N ALA A 147 -15.52 -3.79 22.10
CA ALA A 147 -14.47 -4.80 22.20
C ALA A 147 -13.09 -4.20 21.87
N ILE A 148 -12.05 -4.75 22.49
CA ILE A 148 -10.65 -4.43 22.15
C ILE A 148 -10.19 -5.43 21.08
N PRO A 149 -9.99 -5.01 19.83
CA PRO A 149 -9.61 -5.90 18.73
C PRO A 149 -8.20 -6.45 18.93
N LYS A 150 -7.79 -7.43 18.13
CA LYS A 150 -6.38 -7.85 18.03
C LYS A 150 -5.55 -6.77 17.33
N ALA A 151 -4.21 -6.90 17.36
CA ALA A 151 -3.33 -5.96 16.68
C ALA A 151 -3.52 -6.00 15.15
N ASP A 152 -3.66 -7.21 14.59
CA ASP A 152 -4.05 -7.42 13.21
C ASP A 152 -5.57 -7.62 13.14
N VAL A 153 -6.24 -6.74 12.39
CA VAL A 153 -7.69 -6.81 12.14
C VAL A 153 -7.88 -7.10 10.66
N SER A 154 -8.85 -7.95 10.33
CA SER A 154 -9.18 -8.35 8.96
C SER A 154 -10.68 -8.21 8.78
N ILE A 155 -11.11 -7.44 7.79
CA ILE A 155 -12.52 -7.13 7.54
C ILE A 155 -12.79 -7.39 6.07
N ILE A 156 -13.67 -8.35 5.77
CA ILE A 156 -14.10 -8.63 4.40
C ILE A 156 -15.24 -7.69 4.07
N CYS A 157 -15.11 -6.98 2.96
CA CYS A 157 -16.09 -6.01 2.49
C CYS A 157 -16.35 -6.21 1.00
N GLU A 158 -17.62 -6.16 0.62
CA GLU A 158 -18.04 -6.18 -0.78
C GLU A 158 -17.93 -4.76 -1.37
N VAL A 159 -16.87 -4.52 -2.14
CA VAL A 159 -16.65 -3.25 -2.85
C VAL A 159 -17.70 -3.12 -3.97
N PRO A 160 -18.36 -1.95 -4.14
CA PRO A 160 -19.41 -1.79 -5.14
C PRO A 160 -18.97 -2.18 -6.56
N VAL A 161 -19.78 -2.99 -7.22
CA VAL A 161 -19.49 -3.58 -8.54
C VAL A 161 -19.49 -2.60 -9.70
N ASP A 162 -20.02 -1.40 -9.48
CA ASP A 162 -20.13 -0.33 -10.47
C ASP A 162 -18.92 0.62 -10.48
N ARG A 163 -17.84 0.31 -9.75
CA ARG A 163 -16.63 1.15 -9.65
C ARG A 163 -15.60 0.80 -10.71
N ILE A 164 -15.05 1.82 -11.35
CA ILE A 164 -14.14 1.70 -12.50
C ILE A 164 -13.11 2.83 -12.49
N GLY A 165 -11.86 2.52 -12.81
CA GLY A 165 -10.77 3.50 -12.82
C GLY A 165 -10.32 3.89 -11.41
N TYR A 166 -9.71 5.08 -11.30
CA TYR A 166 -9.16 5.57 -10.04
C TYR A 166 -10.28 5.93 -9.06
N HIS A 167 -10.21 5.42 -7.85
CA HIS A 167 -11.08 5.74 -6.74
C HIS A 167 -10.32 5.88 -5.43
N ILE A 168 -10.97 6.50 -4.45
CA ILE A 168 -10.52 6.52 -3.06
C ILE A 168 -11.47 5.69 -2.21
N ILE A 169 -10.90 4.78 -1.43
CA ILE A 169 -11.57 4.17 -0.29
C ILE A 169 -11.18 4.93 0.97
N TYR A 170 -12.16 5.32 1.77
CA TYR A 170 -11.97 6.02 3.04
C TYR A 170 -12.37 5.11 4.19
N GLY A 171 -11.37 4.58 4.88
CA GLY A 171 -11.54 3.77 6.08
C GLY A 171 -11.58 4.63 7.33
N VAL A 172 -12.54 4.34 8.20
CA VAL A 172 -12.75 5.01 9.48
C VAL A 172 -12.76 3.97 10.59
N TRP A 173 -11.83 4.10 11.54
CA TRP A 173 -11.82 3.34 12.78
C TRP A 173 -12.32 4.26 13.91
N GLN A 174 -13.53 4.00 14.41
CA GLN A 174 -14.12 4.79 15.47
C GLN A 174 -13.85 4.17 16.84
N ILE A 175 -13.26 4.95 17.74
CA ILE A 175 -12.95 4.54 19.10
C ILE A 175 -14.20 4.67 19.98
N ALA A 176 -14.44 3.70 20.87
CA ALA A 176 -15.64 3.66 21.70
C ALA A 176 -15.51 4.48 23.00
N ASP A 177 -14.32 4.55 23.57
CA ASP A 177 -14.02 5.20 24.86
C ASP A 177 -13.39 6.59 24.72
N THR A 178 -13.31 7.13 23.48
CA THR A 178 -12.89 8.50 23.20
C THR A 178 -13.84 9.20 22.22
N SER A 179 -13.66 10.50 22.01
CA SER A 179 -14.39 11.26 20.99
C SER A 179 -13.79 11.16 19.59
N ASN A 180 -12.78 10.31 19.37
CA ASN A 180 -11.92 10.34 18.19
C ASN A 180 -12.10 9.11 17.28
N SER A 181 -11.66 9.27 16.05
CA SER A 181 -11.55 8.23 15.03
C SER A 181 -10.21 8.36 14.31
N PHE A 182 -9.77 7.25 13.72
CA PHE A 182 -8.63 7.21 12.81
C PHE A 182 -9.14 7.12 11.39
N TYR A 183 -8.53 7.93 10.51
CA TYR A 183 -8.96 8.09 9.14
C TYR A 183 -7.85 7.64 8.19
N GLN A 184 -8.14 6.72 7.30
CA GLN A 184 -7.17 6.17 6.35
C GLN A 184 -7.74 6.23 4.94
N VAL A 185 -7.05 6.96 4.06
CA VAL A 185 -7.31 6.98 2.62
C VAL A 185 -6.55 5.84 1.96
N VAL A 186 -7.20 5.11 1.06
CA VAL A 186 -6.57 4.12 0.18
C VAL A 186 -6.80 4.52 -1.27
N ASP A 187 -5.72 4.75 -2.00
CA ASP A 187 -5.72 5.00 -3.44
C ASP A 187 -5.82 3.68 -4.21
N VAL A 188 -6.89 3.49 -4.98
CA VAL A 188 -7.19 2.21 -5.66
C VAL A 188 -7.56 2.43 -7.12
N ILE A 189 -7.29 1.45 -7.97
CA ILE A 189 -7.71 1.48 -9.38
C ILE A 189 -8.42 0.17 -9.71
N PHE A 190 -9.64 0.27 -10.26
CA PHE A 190 -10.42 -0.86 -10.74
C PHE A 190 -10.27 -0.95 -12.26
N PRO A 191 -9.92 -2.12 -12.82
CA PRO A 191 -9.77 -2.28 -14.25
C PRO A 191 -11.11 -2.06 -14.96
N ASP A 192 -11.05 -1.44 -16.14
CA ASP A 192 -12.19 -1.38 -17.06
C ASP A 192 -12.25 -2.73 -17.80
N ASN A 193 -13.28 -3.54 -17.52
CA ASN A 193 -13.42 -4.85 -18.17
C ASN A 193 -13.64 -4.72 -19.70
N ASP A 194 -14.00 -3.53 -20.20
CA ASP A 194 -14.21 -3.25 -21.62
C ASP A 194 -13.00 -2.57 -22.30
N LYS A 195 -12.03 -2.07 -21.52
CA LYS A 195 -10.75 -1.58 -22.04
C LYS A 195 -9.64 -2.49 -21.56
N LYS A 196 -9.19 -3.37 -22.44
CA LYS A 196 -7.95 -4.13 -22.32
C LYS A 196 -6.77 -3.16 -22.19
N GLN A 197 -6.51 -2.67 -20.98
CA GLN A 197 -5.32 -1.90 -20.66
C GLN A 197 -4.11 -2.83 -20.82
N PRO A 198 -2.93 -2.34 -21.27
CA PRO A 198 -1.75 -3.18 -21.45
C PRO A 198 -1.44 -3.89 -20.14
N THR A 199 -1.57 -5.22 -20.16
CA THR A 199 -0.98 -6.07 -19.14
C THR A 199 0.50 -5.73 -19.10
N GLU A 200 0.95 -5.23 -17.95
CA GLU A 200 2.34 -5.38 -17.53
C GLU A 200 2.73 -6.85 -17.79
N PRO A 201 3.87 -7.13 -18.44
CA PRO A 201 4.21 -8.50 -18.79
C PRO A 201 4.25 -9.34 -17.51
N ASP A 202 3.38 -10.35 -17.48
CA ASP A 202 3.41 -11.43 -16.50
C ASP A 202 4.73 -12.18 -16.71
N ILE A 203 5.76 -11.81 -15.96
CA ILE A 203 6.98 -12.60 -15.85
C ILE A 203 6.58 -13.84 -15.04
N LYS A 204 6.15 -14.89 -15.75
CA LYS A 204 6.02 -16.20 -15.13
C LYS A 204 7.41 -16.63 -14.68
N GLU A 205 7.55 -16.83 -13.38
CA GLU A 205 8.70 -17.48 -12.77
C GLU A 205 8.96 -18.81 -13.50
N PRO A 206 10.19 -19.09 -13.96
CA PRO A 206 10.49 -20.34 -14.65
C PRO A 206 10.15 -21.51 -13.75
N THR A 207 9.24 -22.38 -14.20
CA THR A 207 9.00 -23.65 -13.52
C THR A 207 10.21 -24.55 -13.77
N GLU A 208 11.06 -24.71 -12.77
CA GLU A 208 12.18 -25.67 -12.82
C GLU A 208 11.63 -27.11 -12.89
N THR A 209 11.79 -27.76 -14.05
CA THR A 209 11.67 -29.22 -14.15
C THR A 209 13.03 -29.85 -13.87
N VAL A 210 13.26 -30.29 -12.63
CA VAL A 210 14.43 -31.09 -12.27
C VAL A 210 14.22 -32.53 -12.76
N THR A 211 14.95 -32.93 -13.81
CA THR A 211 15.07 -34.34 -14.18
C THR A 211 16.39 -34.88 -13.61
N ASN A 212 16.31 -35.72 -12.59
CA ASN A 212 17.48 -36.36 -11.99
C ASN A 212 17.93 -37.55 -12.86
N GLN A 213 19.00 -37.39 -13.62
CA GLN A 213 19.83 -38.51 -14.09
C GLN A 213 21.32 -38.13 -14.10
N PRO A 214 22.23 -38.93 -13.52
CA PRO A 214 23.66 -38.60 -13.52
C PRO A 214 24.31 -38.96 -14.87
N GLY A 215 24.99 -38.00 -15.50
CA GLY A 215 26.12 -38.32 -16.39
C GLY A 215 26.11 -37.80 -17.84
N GLU A 216 25.32 -36.77 -18.21
CA GLU A 216 25.41 -36.20 -19.57
C GLU A 216 25.34 -34.67 -19.57
N LEU A 217 26.16 -34.02 -20.41
CA LEU A 217 26.27 -32.57 -20.55
C LEU A 217 24.94 -31.98 -21.05
N VAL A 218 24.31 -31.12 -20.25
CA VAL A 218 23.05 -30.44 -20.63
C VAL A 218 23.38 -29.11 -21.30
N VAL A 219 23.24 -29.06 -22.63
CA VAL A 219 23.14 -27.79 -23.37
C VAL A 219 21.69 -27.34 -23.31
N THR A 220 21.41 -26.23 -22.63
CA THR A 220 20.06 -25.63 -22.58
C THR A 220 19.96 -24.49 -23.57
N ASP A 221 19.41 -24.77 -24.75
CA ASP A 221 19.01 -23.72 -25.71
C ASP A 221 17.68 -23.11 -25.24
N THR A 222 17.70 -21.87 -24.78
CA THR A 222 16.48 -21.15 -24.38
C THR A 222 15.88 -20.44 -25.58
N THR A 223 14.79 -20.99 -26.14
CA THR A 223 14.02 -20.35 -27.21
C THR A 223 12.88 -19.52 -26.63
N VAL A 224 13.01 -18.19 -26.66
CA VAL A 224 11.91 -17.27 -26.31
C VAL A 224 11.04 -17.05 -27.54
N THR A 225 9.84 -17.66 -27.57
CA THR A 225 8.87 -17.43 -28.65
C THR A 225 7.85 -16.38 -28.20
N GLY A 226 7.98 -15.14 -28.70
CA GLY A 226 7.02 -14.05 -28.45
C GLY A 226 6.38 -13.56 -29.75
N THR A 227 5.07 -13.37 -29.77
CA THR A 227 4.36 -12.73 -30.89
C THR A 227 4.52 -11.20 -30.86
N LYS A 228 4.91 -10.64 -32.01
CA LYS A 228 5.25 -9.23 -32.29
C LYS A 228 4.15 -8.21 -31.92
N PRO A 229 4.44 -7.15 -31.13
CA PRO A 229 3.60 -5.96 -31.06
C PRO A 229 3.86 -5.00 -32.24
N ALA A 230 2.84 -4.27 -32.69
CA ALA A 230 2.95 -3.37 -33.84
C ALA A 230 3.80 -2.10 -33.60
N THR A 231 4.07 -1.72 -32.34
CA THR A 231 4.97 -0.60 -32.00
C THR A 231 5.51 -0.73 -30.58
N GLY A 232 6.83 -0.56 -30.38
CA GLY A 232 7.52 -0.60 -29.07
C GLY A 232 8.92 -1.21 -29.13
N SER A 233 9.77 -0.91 -28.14
CA SER A 233 11.13 -1.47 -28.01
C SER A 233 11.13 -2.83 -27.30
N VAL A 234 11.94 -3.77 -27.77
CA VAL A 234 12.18 -5.06 -27.11
C VAL A 234 13.36 -4.89 -26.16
N VAL A 235 13.15 -5.11 -24.86
CA VAL A 235 14.22 -5.19 -23.86
C VAL A 235 14.45 -6.67 -23.57
N THR A 236 15.65 -7.17 -23.89
CA THR A 236 16.10 -8.49 -23.47
C THR A 236 17.07 -8.32 -22.32
N GLN A 237 16.74 -8.87 -21.15
CA GLN A 237 17.67 -8.98 -20.02
C GLN A 237 18.45 -10.31 -20.17
N PRO A 238 19.79 -10.33 -20.06
CA PRO A 238 20.52 -11.59 -19.98
C PRO A 238 20.20 -12.29 -18.66
N THR A 239 19.95 -13.60 -18.71
CA THR A 239 19.82 -14.43 -17.51
C THR A 239 21.21 -14.73 -16.95
N GLU A 240 21.44 -14.49 -15.66
CA GLU A 240 22.65 -14.96 -14.97
C GLU A 240 22.56 -16.47 -14.73
N THR A 241 23.50 -17.24 -15.26
CA THR A 241 23.67 -18.66 -14.93
C THR A 241 24.68 -18.77 -13.78
N ALA A 242 24.23 -19.18 -12.60
CA ALA A 242 25.12 -19.53 -11.49
C ALA A 242 25.53 -21.00 -11.57
N THR A 243 26.82 -21.27 -11.79
CA THR A 243 27.40 -22.62 -11.67
C THR A 243 28.08 -22.78 -10.30
N ASN A 244 27.73 -23.83 -9.57
CA ASN A 244 28.35 -24.19 -8.29
C ASN A 244 29.69 -24.94 -8.48
N GLN A 245 30.67 -24.31 -9.15
CA GLN A 245 32.02 -24.88 -9.22
C GLN A 245 33.10 -23.78 -9.14
N PRO A 246 34.07 -23.85 -8.20
CA PRO A 246 35.13 -22.85 -8.14
C PRO A 246 36.13 -23.02 -9.29
N GLY A 247 36.34 -21.97 -10.09
CA GLY A 247 37.63 -21.76 -10.77
C GLY A 247 37.68 -21.69 -12.30
N GLU A 248 36.59 -21.56 -13.05
CA GLU A 248 36.66 -21.27 -14.50
C GLU A 248 35.91 -19.99 -14.91
N PRO A 249 36.44 -19.20 -15.87
CA PRO A 249 35.75 -18.02 -16.38
C PRO A 249 34.58 -18.42 -17.27
N VAL A 250 33.39 -17.93 -16.96
CA VAL A 250 32.20 -18.09 -17.80
C VAL A 250 32.24 -17.04 -18.92
N VAL A 251 32.36 -17.49 -20.18
CA VAL A 251 32.11 -16.64 -21.36
C VAL A 251 30.66 -16.83 -21.75
N SER A 252 29.84 -15.78 -21.65
CA SER A 252 28.46 -15.78 -22.11
C SER A 252 28.37 -15.07 -23.45
N ASP A 253 28.28 -15.81 -24.55
CA ASP A 253 27.95 -15.23 -25.86
C ASP A 253 26.43 -15.15 -26.00
N THR A 254 25.91 -13.92 -26.05
CA THR A 254 24.49 -13.67 -26.34
C THR A 254 24.32 -13.38 -27.84
N THR A 255 23.89 -14.36 -28.62
CA THR A 255 23.51 -14.16 -30.03
C THR A 255 22.04 -13.78 -30.15
N VAL A 256 21.76 -12.49 -30.32
CA VAL A 256 20.42 -12.02 -30.67
C VAL A 256 20.22 -12.12 -32.18
N THR A 257 19.44 -13.10 -32.65
CA THR A 257 19.01 -13.14 -34.06
C THR A 257 17.63 -12.50 -34.18
N GLY A 258 17.58 -11.27 -34.70
CA GLY A 258 16.33 -10.57 -34.99
C GLY A 258 16.49 -9.63 -36.18
N THR A 259 15.46 -9.51 -37.02
CA THR A 259 15.46 -8.53 -38.12
C THR A 259 15.25 -7.12 -37.57
N LYS A 260 16.12 -6.19 -37.99
CA LYS A 260 16.11 -4.77 -37.58
C LYS A 260 14.73 -4.12 -37.83
N PRO A 261 14.13 -3.40 -36.86
CA PRO A 261 12.90 -2.65 -37.09
C PRO A 261 13.12 -1.49 -38.08
N ALA A 262 12.11 -1.16 -38.89
CA ALA A 262 12.19 -0.08 -39.88
C ALA A 262 12.42 1.32 -39.26
N THR A 263 12.15 1.50 -37.96
CA THR A 263 12.51 2.68 -37.16
C THR A 263 12.54 2.29 -35.68
N GLY A 264 13.70 2.47 -35.02
CA GLY A 264 13.93 2.18 -33.60
C GLY A 264 15.34 1.64 -33.33
N SER A 265 15.90 1.92 -32.14
CA SER A 265 17.26 1.50 -31.74
C SER A 265 17.22 0.34 -30.73
N VAL A 266 18.14 -0.61 -30.88
CA VAL A 266 18.43 -1.64 -29.87
C VAL A 266 19.44 -1.05 -28.89
N VAL A 267 19.13 -1.07 -27.59
CA VAL A 267 20.04 -0.59 -26.53
C VAL A 267 20.45 -1.79 -25.67
N THR A 268 21.74 -2.10 -25.67
CA THR A 268 22.35 -3.07 -24.76
C THR A 268 22.91 -2.34 -23.55
N GLN A 269 22.50 -2.72 -22.33
CA GLN A 269 23.08 -2.20 -21.09
C GLN A 269 24.30 -3.06 -20.70
N PRO A 270 25.44 -2.47 -20.26
CA PRO A 270 26.57 -3.23 -19.78
C PRO A 270 26.32 -3.76 -18.36
N THR A 271 26.77 -4.98 -18.07
CA THR A 271 26.64 -5.65 -16.77
C THR A 271 27.71 -5.15 -15.79
N GLU A 272 27.34 -4.76 -14.57
CA GLU A 272 28.27 -4.61 -13.43
C GLU A 272 28.48 -5.98 -12.76
N THR A 273 29.73 -6.44 -12.66
CA THR A 273 30.06 -7.70 -11.98
C THR A 273 30.28 -7.46 -10.49
N ALA A 274 29.40 -8.00 -9.63
CA ALA A 274 29.65 -8.05 -8.18
C ALA A 274 30.34 -9.38 -7.82
N SER A 275 31.55 -9.32 -7.27
CA SER A 275 32.29 -10.50 -6.79
C SER A 275 32.00 -10.70 -5.30
N ASN A 276 31.27 -11.77 -4.95
CA ASN A 276 31.06 -12.16 -3.56
C ASN A 276 32.15 -13.15 -3.11
N GLN A 277 33.09 -12.70 -2.27
CA GLN A 277 33.96 -13.60 -1.52
C GLN A 277 33.19 -14.21 -0.34
N VAL A 278 33.07 -15.54 -0.32
CA VAL A 278 32.56 -16.28 0.85
C VAL A 278 33.73 -16.55 1.80
N ASN A 279 33.76 -15.85 2.93
CA ASN A 279 34.66 -16.17 4.04
C ASN A 279 34.22 -17.48 4.70
N GLN A 280 35.12 -18.47 4.72
CA GLN A 280 34.96 -19.68 5.53
C GLN A 280 35.48 -19.46 6.95
N LEU A 281 34.64 -19.75 7.95
CA LEU A 281 35.02 -20.19 9.29
C LEU A 281 33.97 -21.19 9.79
#